data_AF-A0A0H3XHS1-F1
#
_entry.id   AF-A0A0H3XHS1-F1
#
_cell.length_a   1.000
_cell.length_b   1.000
_cell.length_c   1.000
_cell.angle_alpha   90.00
_cell.angle_beta   90.00
_cell.angle_gamma   90.00
#
_symmetry.space_group_name_H-M   'P 1'
#
loop_
_entity.id
_entity.type
_entity.pdbx_description
1 polymer ?
#
loop_
_entity_poly.entity_id
_entity_poly.type
_entity_poly.pdbx_seq_one_letter_code
_entity_poly.pdbx_strand_id
1 'polypeptide(L)'
;MLKWNDKILFYIRLGGLILITSFLVTDLILAITHPQPQFKDLNYSERVSNYYSFFTTQTNYIVAVYFFAYLFESKFKHKKPSYLIKLAVTTYITVTMLVFWFGIITKAQDSNQYDAYHWVSTVILHLIIPSSMITSYVLTSGDIIYHLKTHHKLYLWLILLYPFLYFLIISVRGSLRYYSGRPVGTWYPYFFLNVYQHLGWLIMIFSVLLIIGLFVGLQYLYIYINNLLYIKYKGQTLNKTVNEKIFGIKENSVSNSSPIISFEPEIAGKDDNSFFSPPSNPENEY
;
A
#
# COMPACT_ATOMS: atom_id res chain seq x y z
N MET A 1 31.05 17.76 13.34
CA MET A 1 29.58 17.60 13.33
C MET A 1 29.08 17.64 11.89
N LEU A 2 28.40 16.58 11.44
CA LEU A 2 27.79 16.53 10.11
C LEU A 2 26.65 17.57 10.07
N LYS A 3 26.75 18.61 9.22
CA LYS A 3 25.66 19.59 9.05
C LYS A 3 24.59 18.95 8.15
N TRP A 4 23.47 18.57 8.74
CA TRP A 4 22.33 18.02 8.00
C TRP A 4 21.81 19.06 6.98
N ASN A 5 21.65 18.63 5.73
CA ASN A 5 21.07 19.42 4.65
C ASN A 5 20.27 18.51 3.71
N ASP A 6 19.51 19.11 2.80
CA ASP A 6 18.64 18.38 1.87
C ASP A 6 19.39 17.37 0.98
N LYS A 7 20.67 17.63 0.70
CA LYS A 7 21.53 16.71 -0.07
C LYS A 7 21.81 15.44 0.73
N ILE A 8 22.19 15.57 2.01
CA ILE A 8 22.45 14.43 2.89
C ILE A 8 21.18 13.59 3.06
N LEU A 9 20.03 14.24 3.30
CA LEU A 9 18.75 13.53 3.43
C LEU A 9 18.38 12.76 2.15
N PHE A 10 18.62 13.36 0.98
CA PHE A 10 18.45 12.68 -0.30
C PHE A 10 19.34 11.45 -0.42
N TYR A 11 20.65 11.55 -0.13
CA TYR A 11 21.57 10.42 -0.22
C TYR A 11 21.26 9.30 0.78
N ILE A 12 20.78 9.63 1.98
CA ILE A 12 20.32 8.63 2.95
C ILE A 12 19.11 7.87 2.40
N ARG A 13 18.12 8.57 1.83
CA ARG A 13 16.94 7.95 1.22
C ARG A 13 17.32 7.10 0.01
N LEU A 14 18.23 7.58 -0.84
CA LEU A 14 18.76 6.84 -1.97
C LEU A 14 19.51 5.58 -1.53
N GLY A 15 20.39 5.69 -0.53
CA GLY A 15 21.10 4.55 0.04
C GLY A 15 20.15 3.50 0.61
N GLY A 16 19.12 3.93 1.36
CA GLY A 16 18.09 3.03 1.87
C GLY A 16 17.31 2.32 0.77
N LEU A 17 16.95 3.03 -0.31
CA LEU A 17 16.30 2.44 -1.49
C LEU A 17 17.20 1.40 -2.18
N ILE A 18 18.48 1.72 -2.40
CA ILE A 18 19.45 0.78 -2.99
C ILE A 18 19.54 -0.47 -2.12
N LEU A 19 19.66 -0.34 -0.80
CA LEU A 19 19.73 -1.48 0.12
C LEU A 19 18.49 -2.37 0.04
N ILE A 20 17.29 -1.78 0.06
CA ILE A 20 16.03 -2.53 -0.05
C ILE A 20 15.96 -3.26 -1.41
N THR A 21 16.24 -2.56 -2.51
CA THR A 21 16.20 -3.15 -3.85
C THR A 21 17.24 -4.26 -4.03
N SER A 22 18.48 -4.02 -3.62
CA SER A 22 19.55 -5.03 -3.65
C SER A 22 19.20 -6.26 -2.81
N PHE A 23 18.60 -6.05 -1.63
CA PHE A 23 18.11 -7.15 -0.80
C PHE A 23 17.03 -7.95 -1.52
N LEU A 24 16.00 -7.31 -2.09
CA LEU A 24 14.91 -8.01 -2.78
C LEU A 24 15.38 -8.80 -4.01
N VAL A 25 16.34 -8.26 -4.77
CA VAL A 25 16.96 -8.97 -5.90
C VAL A 25 17.76 -10.18 -5.40
N THR A 26 18.55 -10.00 -4.35
CA THR A 26 19.32 -11.10 -3.74
C THR A 26 18.40 -12.18 -3.20
N ASP A 27 17.30 -11.78 -2.56
CA ASP A 27 16.31 -12.68 -1.99
C ASP A 27 15.59 -13.51 -3.06
N LEU A 28 15.24 -12.89 -4.19
CA LEU A 28 14.75 -13.61 -5.37
C LEU A 28 15.78 -14.63 -5.89
N ILE A 29 17.04 -14.21 -6.08
CA ILE A 29 18.10 -15.10 -6.59
C ILE A 29 18.29 -16.30 -5.66
N LEU A 30 18.30 -16.07 -4.34
CA LEU A 30 18.46 -17.13 -3.35
C LEU A 30 17.23 -18.04 -3.28
N ALA A 31 16.02 -17.50 -3.35
CA ALA A 31 14.80 -18.31 -3.42
C ALA A 31 14.77 -19.24 -4.65
N ILE A 32 15.41 -18.83 -5.76
CA ILE A 32 15.51 -19.64 -6.99
C ILE A 32 16.66 -20.66 -6.90
N THR A 33 17.84 -20.24 -6.43
CA THR A 33 19.07 -21.06 -6.47
C THR A 33 19.24 -21.96 -5.26
N HIS A 34 18.82 -21.49 -4.08
CA HIS A 34 18.90 -22.15 -2.78
C HIS A 34 17.52 -22.18 -2.10
N PRO A 35 16.52 -22.84 -2.72
CA PRO A 35 15.15 -22.83 -2.20
C PRO A 35 15.04 -23.56 -0.86
N GLN A 36 13.97 -23.24 -0.10
CA GLN A 36 13.59 -24.04 1.06
C GLN A 36 13.33 -25.51 0.67
N PRO A 37 13.51 -26.46 1.62
CA PRO A 37 13.37 -27.90 1.34
C PRO A 37 12.08 -28.28 0.60
N GLN A 38 10.93 -27.68 0.96
CA GLN A 38 9.63 -27.95 0.32
C GLN A 38 9.54 -27.53 -1.16
N PHE A 39 10.48 -26.72 -1.64
CA PHE A 39 10.53 -26.20 -3.01
C PHE A 39 11.73 -26.75 -3.79
N LYS A 40 12.53 -27.64 -3.20
CA LYS A 40 13.77 -28.17 -3.80
C LYS A 40 13.53 -28.90 -5.12
N ASP A 41 12.44 -29.64 -5.23
CA ASP A 41 12.15 -30.44 -6.43
C ASP A 41 11.41 -29.65 -7.54
N LEU A 42 11.12 -28.37 -7.29
CA LEU A 42 10.53 -27.50 -8.30
C LEU A 42 11.61 -27.05 -9.30
N ASN A 43 11.22 -26.92 -10.57
CA ASN A 43 12.06 -26.27 -11.57
C ASN A 43 12.15 -24.75 -11.31
N TYR A 44 13.08 -24.06 -12.00
CA TYR A 44 13.32 -22.64 -11.77
C TYR A 44 12.10 -21.75 -12.02
N SER A 45 11.30 -22.01 -13.06
CA SER A 45 10.11 -21.18 -13.36
C SER A 45 9.02 -21.37 -12.29
N GLU A 46 8.87 -22.58 -11.75
CA GLU A 46 7.97 -22.84 -10.63
C GLU A 46 8.46 -22.20 -9.33
N ARG A 47 9.77 -22.15 -9.09
CA ARG A 47 10.33 -21.43 -7.92
C ARG A 47 10.02 -19.94 -8.01
N VAL A 48 10.20 -19.32 -9.19
CA VAL A 48 9.81 -17.92 -9.43
C VAL A 48 8.30 -17.72 -9.20
N SER A 49 7.46 -18.62 -9.74
CA SER A 49 6.01 -18.56 -9.56
C SER A 49 5.61 -18.67 -8.08
N ASN A 50 6.27 -19.53 -7.31
CA ASN A 50 6.02 -19.65 -5.86
C ASN A 50 6.50 -18.40 -5.11
N TYR A 51 7.68 -17.87 -5.43
CA TYR A 51 8.22 -16.67 -4.80
C TYR A 51 7.27 -15.47 -4.91
N TYR A 52 6.75 -15.20 -6.11
CA TYR A 52 5.79 -14.12 -6.33
C TYR A 52 4.35 -14.45 -5.90
N SER A 53 4.06 -15.69 -5.53
CA SER A 53 2.72 -16.06 -5.04
C SER A 53 2.42 -15.52 -3.64
N PHE A 54 3.43 -15.09 -2.88
CA PHE A 54 3.25 -14.51 -1.55
C PHE A 54 2.89 -13.02 -1.63
N PHE A 55 1.84 -12.64 -0.90
CA PHE A 55 1.47 -11.23 -0.73
C PHE A 55 2.62 -10.42 -0.14
N THR A 56 3.33 -11.00 0.84
CA THR A 56 4.54 -10.40 1.46
C THR A 56 5.55 -9.96 0.41
N THR A 57 5.88 -10.84 -0.54
CA THR A 57 6.84 -10.53 -1.60
C THR A 57 6.33 -9.34 -2.40
N GLN A 58 5.10 -9.43 -2.92
CA GLN A 58 4.54 -8.39 -3.78
C GLN A 58 4.46 -7.03 -3.07
N THR A 59 4.06 -6.98 -1.80
CA THR A 59 3.96 -5.72 -1.04
C THR A 59 5.32 -5.10 -0.73
N ASN A 60 6.36 -5.90 -0.48
CA ASN A 60 7.72 -5.41 -0.32
C ASN A 60 8.25 -4.77 -1.62
N TYR A 61 7.99 -5.38 -2.77
CA TYR A 61 8.30 -4.77 -4.08
C TYR A 61 7.51 -3.47 -4.31
N ILE A 62 6.22 -3.43 -3.94
CA ILE A 62 5.40 -2.21 -4.01
C ILE A 62 6.01 -1.10 -3.13
N VAL A 63 6.51 -1.40 -1.94
CA VAL A 63 7.21 -0.42 -1.08
C VAL A 63 8.48 0.10 -1.75
N ALA A 64 9.29 -0.78 -2.35
CA ALA A 64 10.50 -0.36 -3.07
C ALA A 64 10.14 0.58 -4.24
N VAL A 65 9.11 0.25 -5.03
CA VAL A 65 8.60 1.10 -6.11
C VAL A 65 8.06 2.42 -5.57
N TYR A 66 7.34 2.41 -4.44
CA TYR A 66 6.85 3.62 -3.79
C TYR A 66 7.99 4.53 -3.34
N PHE A 67 9.03 4.00 -2.70
CA PHE A 67 10.19 4.79 -2.29
C PHE A 67 10.98 5.33 -3.49
N PHE A 68 11.08 4.55 -4.57
CA PHE A 68 11.60 5.05 -5.84
C PHE A 68 10.77 6.22 -6.35
N ALA A 69 9.45 6.07 -6.51
CA ALA A 69 8.57 7.14 -6.96
C ALA A 69 8.66 8.38 -6.05
N TYR A 70 8.64 8.19 -4.73
CA TYR A 70 8.76 9.26 -3.75
C TYR A 70 10.07 10.05 -3.90
N LEU A 71 11.20 9.36 -4.02
CA LEU A 71 12.51 9.97 -4.13
C LEU A 71 12.66 10.79 -5.43
N PHE A 72 12.22 10.22 -6.56
CA PHE A 72 12.41 10.83 -7.87
C PHE A 72 11.34 11.90 -8.20
N GLU A 73 10.07 11.70 -7.83
CA GLU A 73 9.05 12.74 -7.99
C GLU A 73 9.35 13.97 -7.13
N SER A 74 9.83 13.74 -5.91
CA SER A 74 10.23 14.84 -5.02
C SER A 74 11.43 15.59 -5.57
N LYS A 75 12.40 14.90 -6.20
CA LYS A 75 13.64 15.51 -6.68
C LYS A 75 13.49 16.22 -8.02
N PHE A 76 12.76 15.63 -8.96
CA PHE A 76 12.72 16.08 -10.35
C PHE A 76 11.42 16.79 -10.74
N LYS A 77 10.30 16.45 -10.09
CA LYS A 77 8.98 17.01 -10.43
C LYS A 77 8.45 17.97 -9.37
N HIS A 78 9.16 18.12 -8.24
CA HIS A 78 8.69 18.85 -7.06
C HIS A 78 7.28 18.43 -6.62
N LYS A 79 6.93 17.16 -6.85
CA LYS A 79 5.63 16.57 -6.51
C LYS A 79 5.83 15.42 -5.51
N LYS A 80 4.81 15.20 -4.67
CA LYS A 80 4.76 14.04 -3.79
C LYS A 80 3.80 13.00 -4.41
N PRO A 81 4.05 11.70 -4.21
CA PRO A 81 3.09 10.66 -4.53
C PRO A 81 1.74 10.96 -3.87
N SER A 82 0.64 10.55 -4.54
CA SER A 82 -0.70 10.82 -4.03
C SER A 82 -0.89 10.23 -2.63
N TYR A 83 -1.64 10.94 -1.78
CA TYR A 83 -1.97 10.46 -0.44
C TYR A 83 -2.65 9.08 -0.47
N LEU A 84 -3.47 8.83 -1.50
CA LEU A 84 -4.16 7.56 -1.68
C LEU A 84 -3.18 6.39 -1.91
N ILE A 85 -2.17 6.58 -2.77
CA ILE A 85 -1.14 5.57 -3.01
C ILE A 85 -0.36 5.33 -1.71
N LYS A 86 0.07 6.42 -1.04
CA LYS A 86 0.76 6.34 0.25
C LYS A 86 -0.05 5.55 1.28
N LEU A 87 -1.35 5.81 1.40
CA LEU A 87 -2.26 5.09 2.28
C LEU A 87 -2.35 3.60 1.91
N ALA A 88 -2.58 3.28 0.63
CA ALA A 88 -2.69 1.91 0.15
C ALA A 88 -1.43 1.08 0.45
N VAL A 89 -0.25 1.58 0.06
CA VAL A 89 1.04 0.90 0.27
C VAL A 89 1.30 0.66 1.76
N THR A 90 1.02 1.67 2.60
CA THR A 90 1.21 1.55 4.06
C THR A 90 0.24 0.53 4.65
N THR A 91 -1.02 0.52 4.24
CA THR A 91 -1.99 -0.50 4.67
C THR A 91 -1.51 -1.89 4.29
N TYR A 92 -1.10 -2.11 3.03
CA TYR A 92 -0.72 -3.43 2.54
C TYR A 92 0.48 -4.01 3.28
N ILE A 93 1.52 -3.20 3.48
CA ILE A 93 2.73 -3.65 4.16
C ILE A 93 2.50 -3.82 5.67
N THR A 94 1.59 -3.06 6.26
CA THR A 94 1.21 -3.23 7.68
C THR A 94 0.43 -4.52 7.88
N VAL A 95 -0.54 -4.83 7.01
CA VAL A 95 -1.22 -6.14 7.03
C VAL A 95 -0.20 -7.27 6.92
N THR A 96 0.78 -7.14 6.01
CA THR A 96 1.86 -8.12 5.85
C THR A 96 2.61 -8.37 7.17
N MET A 97 3.04 -7.30 7.85
CA MET A 97 3.69 -7.39 9.16
C MET A 97 2.79 -8.05 10.20
N LEU A 98 1.54 -7.61 10.34
CA LEU A 98 0.62 -8.12 11.36
C LEU A 98 0.26 -9.59 11.15
N VAL A 99 -0.10 -9.97 9.92
CA VAL A 99 -0.46 -11.36 9.59
C VAL A 99 0.71 -12.30 9.86
N PHE A 100 1.94 -11.88 9.56
CA PHE A 100 3.11 -12.70 9.85
C PHE A 100 3.34 -12.87 11.36
N TRP A 101 3.51 -11.76 12.10
CA TRP A 101 3.92 -11.79 13.51
C TRP A 101 2.82 -12.28 14.46
N PHE A 102 1.54 -12.02 14.16
CA PHE A 102 0.44 -12.42 15.02
C PHE A 102 -0.31 -13.67 14.52
N GLY A 103 -0.27 -13.95 13.21
CA GLY A 103 -1.06 -15.03 12.61
C GLY A 103 -0.26 -16.27 12.21
N ILE A 104 0.93 -16.10 11.61
CA ILE A 104 1.68 -17.20 11.00
C ILE A 104 2.78 -17.73 11.91
N ILE A 105 3.51 -16.84 12.60
CA ILE A 105 4.68 -17.24 13.40
C ILE A 105 4.32 -18.23 14.52
N THR A 106 3.08 -18.17 15.01
CA THR A 106 2.55 -19.03 16.07
C THR A 106 2.30 -20.47 15.63
N LYS A 107 2.24 -20.76 14.31
CA LYS A 107 2.08 -22.12 13.76
C LYS A 107 3.35 -22.68 13.12
N ALA A 108 4.34 -21.84 12.80
CA ALA A 108 5.44 -22.19 11.91
C ALA A 108 6.75 -22.62 12.60
N GLN A 109 6.79 -22.77 13.93
CA GLN A 109 8.03 -23.14 14.61
C GLN A 109 8.25 -24.66 14.66
N ASP A 110 8.87 -25.17 13.60
CA ASP A 110 9.96 -26.15 13.77
C ASP A 110 11.28 -25.35 13.66
N SER A 111 11.94 -25.11 14.79
CA SER A 111 13.17 -24.29 14.88
C SER A 111 14.33 -24.85 14.05
N ASN A 112 14.26 -26.12 13.64
CA ASN A 112 15.26 -26.79 12.81
C ASN A 112 15.16 -26.46 11.31
N GLN A 113 14.16 -25.70 10.86
CA GLN A 113 13.94 -25.39 9.43
C GLN A 113 14.48 -24.03 8.97
N TYR A 114 14.97 -23.17 9.89
CA TYR A 114 15.49 -21.85 9.54
C TYR A 114 17.02 -21.81 9.60
N ASP A 115 17.65 -21.83 8.43
CA ASP A 115 19.04 -21.37 8.29
C ASP A 115 19.12 -19.84 8.55
N ALA A 116 20.30 -19.36 8.95
CA ALA A 116 20.57 -17.97 9.30
C ALA A 116 20.08 -16.98 8.23
N TYR A 117 20.25 -17.33 6.95
CA TYR A 117 19.75 -16.54 5.83
C TYR A 117 18.22 -16.34 5.88
N HIS A 118 17.46 -17.42 6.06
CA HIS A 118 15.99 -17.37 6.06
C HIS A 118 15.47 -16.56 7.25
N TRP A 119 16.17 -16.60 8.38
CA TRP A 119 15.84 -15.78 9.54
C TRP A 119 16.08 -14.29 9.25
N VAL A 120 17.24 -13.94 8.68
CA VAL A 120 17.55 -12.56 8.27
C VAL A 120 16.54 -12.05 7.24
N SER A 121 16.25 -12.83 6.20
CA SER A 121 15.26 -12.47 5.18
C SER A 121 13.88 -12.24 5.80
N THR A 122 13.46 -13.11 6.72
CA THR A 122 12.21 -12.97 7.47
C THR A 122 12.13 -11.64 8.22
N VAL A 123 13.17 -11.29 8.99
CA VAL A 123 13.22 -10.02 9.74
C VAL A 123 13.17 -8.83 8.79
N ILE A 124 13.88 -8.87 7.66
CA ILE A 124 13.88 -7.75 6.71
C ILE A 124 12.51 -7.57 6.07
N LEU A 125 11.91 -8.64 5.53
CA LEU A 125 10.64 -8.62 4.80
C LEU A 125 9.41 -8.36 5.67
N HIS A 126 9.43 -8.77 6.94
CA HIS A 126 8.28 -8.69 7.83
C HIS A 126 8.44 -7.68 8.96
N LEU A 127 9.61 -7.05 9.14
CA LEU A 127 9.80 -6.04 10.17
C LEU A 127 10.49 -4.79 9.64
N ILE A 128 11.69 -4.89 9.04
CA ILE A 128 12.48 -3.71 8.68
C ILE A 128 11.82 -2.89 7.56
N ILE A 129 11.46 -3.52 6.43
CA ILE A 129 10.81 -2.82 5.31
C ILE A 129 9.43 -2.29 5.72
N PRO A 130 8.53 -3.08 6.35
CA PRO A 130 7.27 -2.56 6.88
C PRO A 130 7.45 -1.37 7.83
N SER A 131 8.34 -1.49 8.81
CA SER A 131 8.60 -0.42 9.78
C SER A 131 9.10 0.84 9.10
N SER A 132 10.00 0.71 8.12
CA SER A 132 10.51 1.84 7.31
C SER A 132 9.38 2.57 6.58
N MET A 133 8.44 1.83 5.98
CA MET A 133 7.28 2.42 5.30
C MET A 133 6.30 3.09 6.28
N ILE A 134 6.01 2.47 7.42
CA ILE A 134 5.14 3.04 8.46
C ILE A 134 5.76 4.33 9.02
N THR A 135 7.05 4.31 9.35
CA THR A 135 7.78 5.50 9.80
C THR A 135 7.75 6.59 8.74
N SER A 136 8.01 6.24 7.47
CA SER A 136 7.89 7.18 6.35
C SER A 136 6.48 7.78 6.26
N TYR A 137 5.44 6.97 6.40
CA TYR A 137 4.05 7.44 6.41
C TYR A 137 3.83 8.48 7.51
N VAL A 138 4.19 8.16 8.76
CA VAL A 138 3.99 9.06 9.91
C VAL A 138 4.76 10.36 9.75
N LEU A 139 6.01 10.30 9.30
CA LEU A 139 6.86 11.48 9.10
C LEU A 139 6.35 12.40 7.99
N THR A 140 5.72 11.85 6.96
CA THR A 140 5.30 12.58 5.75
C THR A 140 3.80 12.84 5.67
N SER A 141 3.05 12.58 6.75
CA SER A 141 1.61 12.84 6.85
C SER A 141 1.32 14.11 7.66
N GLY A 142 0.07 14.57 7.59
CA GLY A 142 -0.40 15.78 8.27
C GLY A 142 -0.32 17.07 7.43
N ASP A 143 -0.03 16.99 6.13
CA ASP A 143 -0.09 18.14 5.22
C ASP A 143 -1.48 18.40 4.63
N ILE A 144 -2.41 17.45 4.75
CA ILE A 144 -3.80 17.60 4.29
C ILE A 144 -4.79 17.03 5.32
N ILE A 145 -5.99 17.59 5.37
CA ILE A 145 -7.15 16.93 6.00
C ILE A 145 -7.75 15.96 4.98
N TYR A 146 -7.96 14.72 5.39
CA TYR A 146 -8.59 13.70 4.57
C TYR A 146 -10.02 13.42 5.05
N HIS A 147 -11.01 13.60 4.18
CA HIS A 147 -12.42 13.46 4.50
C HIS A 147 -12.91 12.01 4.33
N LEU A 148 -13.48 11.45 5.40
CA LEU A 148 -14.01 10.07 5.42
C LEU A 148 -15.20 9.86 4.48
N LYS A 149 -15.94 10.93 4.14
CA LYS A 149 -17.10 10.83 3.24
C LYS A 149 -16.71 10.36 1.83
N THR A 150 -15.60 10.88 1.30
CA THR A 150 -15.11 10.48 -0.02
C THR A 150 -14.45 9.10 0.04
N HIS A 151 -13.87 8.75 1.18
CA HIS A 151 -13.15 7.49 1.35
C HIS A 151 -14.05 6.28 1.17
N HIS A 152 -15.16 6.20 1.90
CA HIS A 152 -16.03 5.02 1.87
C HIS A 152 -16.77 4.82 0.53
N LYS A 153 -16.98 5.90 -0.24
CA LYS A 153 -17.70 5.83 -1.52
C LYS A 153 -16.87 5.18 -2.62
N LEU A 154 -15.56 5.42 -2.64
CA LEU A 154 -14.70 5.02 -3.76
C LEU A 154 -13.35 4.47 -3.30
N TYR A 155 -12.62 5.25 -2.51
CA TYR A 155 -11.21 4.97 -2.24
C TYR A 155 -10.98 3.73 -1.38
N LEU A 156 -11.88 3.44 -0.44
CA LEU A 156 -11.84 2.21 0.34
C LEU A 156 -11.87 0.98 -0.56
N TRP A 157 -12.78 0.97 -1.53
CA TRP A 157 -12.94 -0.13 -2.48
C TRP A 157 -11.76 -0.21 -3.46
N LEU A 158 -11.23 0.94 -3.88
CA LEU A 158 -10.06 0.99 -4.75
C LEU A 158 -8.80 0.41 -4.07
N ILE A 159 -8.61 0.65 -2.77
CA ILE A 159 -7.53 0.05 -1.98
C ILE A 159 -7.80 -1.45 -1.75
N LEU A 160 -9.05 -1.87 -1.55
CA LEU A 160 -9.39 -3.30 -1.41
C LEU A 160 -9.31 -4.10 -2.72
N LEU A 161 -9.30 -3.43 -3.87
CA LEU A 161 -9.25 -4.09 -5.17
C LEU A 161 -8.00 -4.97 -5.33
N TYR A 162 -6.82 -4.48 -4.94
CA TYR A 162 -5.57 -5.23 -5.06
C TYR A 162 -5.54 -6.52 -4.21
N PRO A 163 -5.79 -6.50 -2.87
CA PRO A 163 -5.84 -7.73 -2.08
C PRO A 163 -6.97 -8.66 -2.51
N PHE A 164 -8.09 -8.14 -3.02
CA PHE A 164 -9.15 -8.96 -3.59
C PHE A 164 -8.69 -9.71 -4.85
N LEU A 165 -8.06 -9.01 -5.81
CA LEU A 165 -7.51 -9.63 -7.02
C LEU A 165 -6.42 -10.65 -6.68
N TYR A 166 -5.55 -10.33 -5.72
CA TYR A 166 -4.57 -11.28 -5.19
C TYR A 166 -5.24 -12.55 -4.66
N PHE A 167 -6.28 -12.41 -3.82
CA PHE A 167 -7.01 -13.54 -3.27
C PHE A 167 -7.61 -14.43 -4.37
N LEU A 168 -8.24 -13.84 -5.40
CA LEU A 168 -8.79 -14.60 -6.52
C LEU A 168 -7.70 -15.37 -7.28
N ILE A 169 -6.61 -14.69 -7.66
CA ILE A 169 -5.52 -15.29 -8.41
C ILE A 169 -4.89 -16.45 -7.64
N ILE A 170 -4.62 -16.26 -6.34
CA ILE A 170 -4.01 -17.30 -5.50
C ILE A 170 -4.97 -18.45 -5.24
N SER A 171 -6.27 -18.18 -5.10
CA SER A 171 -7.28 -19.24 -4.94
C SER A 171 -7.32 -20.14 -6.17
N VAL A 172 -7.40 -19.55 -7.37
CA VAL A 172 -7.37 -20.27 -8.65
C VAL A 172 -6.05 -21.03 -8.82
N ARG A 173 -4.91 -20.36 -8.61
CA ARG A 173 -3.58 -20.98 -8.71
C ARG A 173 -3.46 -22.19 -7.79
N GLY A 174 -3.92 -22.07 -6.53
CA GLY A 174 -3.82 -23.16 -5.57
C GLY A 174 -4.67 -24.36 -5.94
N SER A 175 -5.90 -24.15 -6.40
CA SER A 175 -6.74 -25.24 -6.91
C SER A 175 -6.14 -25.90 -8.15
N LEU A 176 -5.58 -25.13 -9.09
CA LEU A 176 -4.89 -25.70 -10.27
C LEU A 176 -3.70 -26.57 -9.86
N ARG A 177 -2.89 -26.13 -8.88
CA ARG A 177 -1.76 -26.92 -8.38
C ARG A 177 -2.20 -28.19 -7.66
N TYR A 178 -3.29 -28.15 -6.91
CA TYR A 178 -3.93 -29.33 -6.31
C TYR A 178 -4.34 -30.35 -7.38
N TYR A 179 -5.14 -29.94 -8.36
CA TYR A 179 -5.61 -30.85 -9.42
C TYR A 179 -4.49 -31.35 -10.33
N SER A 180 -3.39 -30.62 -10.44
CA SER A 180 -2.21 -31.03 -11.19
C SER A 180 -1.26 -31.95 -10.40
N GLY A 181 -1.65 -32.42 -9.21
CA GLY A 181 -0.84 -33.33 -8.40
C GLY A 181 0.49 -32.74 -7.92
N ARG A 182 0.59 -31.40 -7.78
CA ARG A 182 1.81 -30.75 -7.27
C ARG A 182 2.00 -31.07 -5.78
N PRO A 183 3.21 -30.90 -5.21
CA PRO A 183 3.42 -31.16 -3.79
C PRO A 183 2.56 -30.25 -2.91
N VAL A 184 2.02 -30.81 -1.81
CA VAL A 184 1.05 -30.15 -0.91
C VAL A 184 1.54 -28.78 -0.41
N GLY A 185 2.81 -28.68 -0.02
CA GLY A 185 3.42 -27.44 0.46
C GLY A 185 3.56 -26.33 -0.58
N THR A 186 3.14 -26.57 -1.82
CA THR A 186 3.25 -25.62 -2.94
C THR A 186 1.90 -25.18 -3.49
N TRP A 187 0.79 -25.74 -3.00
CA TRP A 187 -0.55 -25.41 -3.50
C TRP A 187 -0.86 -23.94 -3.22
N TYR A 188 -0.88 -23.58 -1.95
CA TYR A 188 -1.19 -22.24 -1.48
C TYR A 188 0.01 -21.62 -0.75
N PRO A 189 0.26 -20.31 -0.90
CA PRO A 189 1.32 -19.62 -0.18
C PRO A 189 1.06 -19.56 1.34
N TYR A 190 -0.22 -19.65 1.74
CA TYR A 190 -0.62 -19.57 3.15
C TYR A 190 -1.53 -20.73 3.51
N PHE A 191 -1.27 -21.34 4.67
CA PHE A 191 -2.07 -22.49 5.15
C PHE A 191 -3.56 -22.15 5.28
N PHE A 192 -3.89 -20.91 5.67
CA PHE A 192 -5.28 -20.48 5.85
C PHE A 192 -6.03 -20.30 4.52
N LEU A 193 -5.35 -20.36 3.38
CA LEU A 193 -5.99 -20.37 2.05
C LEU A 193 -6.20 -21.80 1.53
N ASN A 194 -5.61 -22.81 2.17
CA ASN A 194 -5.72 -24.19 1.71
C ASN A 194 -7.10 -24.77 2.03
N VAL A 195 -7.98 -24.83 1.04
CA VAL A 195 -9.35 -25.37 1.18
C VAL A 195 -9.39 -26.90 1.27
N TYR A 196 -8.31 -27.59 0.90
CA TYR A 196 -8.23 -29.06 0.89
C TYR A 196 -7.71 -29.67 2.19
N GLN A 197 -7.32 -28.84 3.17
CA GLN A 197 -6.99 -29.31 4.50
C GLN A 197 -8.26 -29.52 5.35
N HIS A 198 -8.12 -30.20 6.50
CA HIS A 198 -9.21 -30.34 7.46
C HIS A 198 -9.78 -28.97 7.86
N LEU A 199 -11.11 -28.79 7.74
CA LEU A 199 -11.82 -27.51 7.94
C LEU A 199 -11.35 -26.36 7.03
N GLY A 200 -10.72 -26.66 5.89
CA GLY A 200 -10.07 -25.67 5.01
C GLY A 200 -10.99 -24.51 4.60
N TRP A 201 -12.21 -24.80 4.14
CA TRP A 201 -13.20 -23.77 3.79
C TRP A 201 -13.56 -22.84 4.96
N LEU A 202 -13.79 -23.41 6.15
CA LEU A 202 -14.13 -22.65 7.35
C LEU A 202 -12.96 -21.74 7.76
N ILE A 203 -11.74 -22.28 7.80
CA ILE A 203 -10.51 -21.54 8.13
C ILE A 203 -10.31 -20.40 7.12
N MET A 204 -10.49 -20.67 5.82
CA MET A 204 -10.33 -19.66 4.78
C MET A 204 -11.35 -18.54 4.91
N ILE A 205 -12.64 -18.85 5.06
CA ILE A 205 -13.71 -17.86 5.21
C ILE A 205 -13.43 -16.96 6.42
N PHE A 206 -13.14 -17.56 7.58
CA PHE A 206 -12.83 -16.81 8.79
C PHE A 206 -11.60 -15.91 8.60
N SER A 207 -10.53 -16.44 8.00
CA SER A 207 -9.30 -15.69 7.77
C SER A 207 -9.49 -14.53 6.79
N VAL A 208 -10.26 -14.73 5.72
CA VAL A 208 -10.59 -13.68 4.76
C VAL A 208 -11.39 -12.56 5.42
N LEU A 209 -12.40 -12.88 6.24
CA LEU A 209 -13.16 -11.88 6.98
C LEU A 209 -12.28 -11.06 7.93
N LEU A 210 -11.39 -11.73 8.68
CA LEU A 210 -10.44 -11.07 9.57
C LEU A 210 -9.49 -10.16 8.79
N ILE A 211 -8.92 -10.64 7.70
CA ILE A 211 -7.99 -9.88 6.85
C ILE A 211 -8.69 -8.66 6.23
N ILE A 212 -9.92 -8.80 5.74
CA ILE A 212 -10.73 -7.66 5.25
C ILE A 212 -10.92 -6.64 6.39
N GLY A 213 -11.27 -7.11 7.60
CA GLY A 213 -11.37 -6.27 8.79
C GLY A 213 -10.07 -5.51 9.08
N LEU A 214 -8.91 -6.16 8.95
CA LEU A 214 -7.60 -5.53 9.10
C LEU A 214 -7.33 -4.47 8.03
N PHE A 215 -7.58 -4.77 6.74
CA PHE A 215 -7.40 -3.79 5.67
C PHE A 215 -8.27 -2.55 5.87
N VAL A 216 -9.54 -2.73 6.23
CA VAL A 216 -10.48 -1.64 6.48
C VAL A 216 -10.06 -0.85 7.72
N GLY A 217 -9.82 -1.53 8.84
CA GLY A 217 -9.43 -0.90 10.11
C GLY A 217 -8.14 -0.10 10.00
N LEU A 218 -7.12 -0.63 9.32
CA LEU A 218 -5.85 0.05 9.12
C LEU A 218 -5.97 1.29 8.22
N GLN A 219 -6.82 1.25 7.18
CA GLN A 219 -7.09 2.45 6.37
C GLN A 219 -7.64 3.59 7.26
N TYR A 220 -8.64 3.29 8.08
CA TYR A 220 -9.21 4.27 9.01
C TYR A 220 -8.21 4.74 10.06
N LEU A 221 -7.39 3.83 10.60
CA LEU A 221 -6.33 4.16 11.56
C LEU A 221 -5.33 5.15 10.96
N TYR A 222 -4.85 4.90 9.74
CA TYR A 222 -3.88 5.77 9.10
C TYR A 222 -4.48 7.12 8.71
N ILE A 223 -5.73 7.16 8.25
CA ILE A 223 -6.46 8.42 8.02
C ILE A 223 -6.60 9.21 9.32
N TYR A 224 -6.94 8.55 10.42
CA TYR A 224 -7.03 9.17 11.74
C TYR A 224 -5.67 9.76 12.16
N ILE A 225 -4.58 8.99 12.03
CA ILE A 225 -3.22 9.47 12.32
C ILE A 225 -2.89 10.70 11.46
N ASN A 226 -3.16 10.67 10.16
CA ASN A 226 -2.93 11.80 9.27
C ASN A 226 -3.68 13.06 9.75
N ASN A 227 -4.98 12.94 10.04
CA ASN A 227 -5.81 14.07 10.45
C ASN A 227 -5.40 14.59 11.84
N LEU A 228 -5.00 13.71 12.76
CA LEU A 228 -4.47 14.08 14.07
C LEU A 228 -3.15 14.86 13.95
N LEU A 229 -2.25 14.41 13.06
CA LEU A 229 -1.01 15.12 12.76
C LEU A 229 -1.27 16.48 12.11
N TYR A 230 -2.24 16.57 11.20
CA TYR A 230 -2.65 17.84 10.59
C TYR A 230 -3.09 18.86 11.65
N ILE A 231 -3.95 18.46 12.58
CA ILE A 231 -4.43 19.34 13.66
C ILE A 231 -3.27 19.76 14.57
N LYS A 232 -2.43 18.80 14.98
CA LYS A 232 -1.31 19.05 15.89
C LYS A 232 -0.26 19.99 15.31
N TYR A 233 0.03 19.88 14.02
CA TYR A 233 1.09 20.64 13.34
C TYR A 233 0.56 21.70 12.37
N LYS A 234 -0.75 22.03 12.44
CA LYS A 234 -1.41 23.08 11.65
C LYS A 234 -1.14 22.96 10.15
N GLY A 235 -1.23 21.75 9.61
CA GLY A 235 -0.99 21.46 8.18
C GLY A 235 0.49 21.35 7.78
N GLN A 236 1.43 21.38 8.72
CA GLN A 236 2.83 21.06 8.45
C GLN A 236 3.11 19.58 8.72
N THR A 237 3.91 18.93 7.87
CA THR A 237 4.32 17.54 8.13
C THR A 237 5.21 17.45 9.37
N LEU A 238 5.18 16.31 10.06
CA LEU A 238 6.05 16.03 11.20
C LEU A 238 7.54 16.15 10.82
N ASN A 239 7.91 15.65 9.63
CA ASN A 239 9.28 15.76 9.11
C ASN A 239 9.74 17.22 9.03
N LYS A 240 8.90 18.12 8.51
CA LYS A 240 9.22 19.57 8.46
C LYS A 240 9.47 20.14 9.86
N THR A 241 8.57 19.83 10.80
CA THR A 241 8.69 20.30 12.19
C THR A 241 9.97 19.77 12.86
N VAL A 242 10.30 18.50 12.64
CA VAL A 242 11.51 17.85 13.17
C VAL A 242 12.78 18.45 12.54
N ASN A 243 12.79 18.65 11.22
CA ASN A 243 13.92 19.23 10.51
C ASN A 243 14.23 20.65 10.95
N GLU A 244 13.19 21.47 11.14
CA GLU A 244 13.36 22.84 11.63
C GLU A 244 13.83 22.88 13.09
N LYS A 245 13.20 22.11 13.99
CA LYS A 245 13.48 22.18 15.43
C LYS A 245 14.75 21.47 15.86
N ILE A 246 15.04 20.30 15.29
CA ILE A 246 16.16 19.45 15.72
C ILE A 246 17.41 19.74 14.88
N PHE A 247 17.24 19.89 13.57
CA PHE A 247 18.37 20.01 12.65
C PHE A 247 18.63 21.45 12.18
N GLY A 248 17.77 22.40 12.52
CA GLY A 248 17.90 23.80 12.11
C GLY A 248 17.75 24.01 10.60
N ILE A 249 17.19 23.02 9.88
CA ILE A 249 17.00 23.08 8.43
C ILE A 249 15.69 23.81 8.17
N LYS A 250 15.78 25.10 7.81
CA LYS A 250 14.64 25.84 7.29
C LYS A 250 14.47 25.48 5.82
N GLU A 251 13.45 24.70 5.51
CA GLU A 251 12.96 24.61 4.13
C GLU A 251 12.43 26.00 3.76
N ASN A 252 13.22 26.78 3.02
CA ASN A 252 12.74 28.04 2.46
C ASN A 252 11.44 27.76 1.71
N SER A 253 10.37 28.41 2.15
CA SER A 253 9.02 28.24 1.65
C SER A 253 8.97 28.50 0.14
N VAL A 254 9.04 27.44 -0.66
CA VAL A 254 8.35 27.46 -1.94
C VAL A 254 6.87 27.32 -1.59
N SER A 255 6.15 28.42 -1.73
CA SER A 255 4.74 28.57 -1.41
C SER A 255 3.90 27.46 -2.04
N ASN A 256 3.39 26.53 -1.22
CA ASN A 256 2.19 25.78 -1.55
C ASN A 256 0.98 26.62 -1.16
N SER A 257 0.77 27.74 -1.85
CA SER A 257 -0.58 28.28 -2.01
C SER A 257 -1.26 27.41 -3.07
N SER A 258 -1.76 26.24 -2.67
CA SER A 258 -2.85 25.66 -3.45
C SER A 258 -4.04 26.60 -3.28
N PRO A 259 -4.66 27.09 -4.38
CA PRO A 259 -5.85 27.91 -4.24
C PRO A 259 -6.90 27.07 -3.52
N ILE A 260 -7.51 27.66 -2.51
CA ILE A 260 -8.79 27.19 -1.98
C ILE A 260 -9.75 27.28 -3.16
N ILE A 261 -9.96 26.18 -3.88
CA ILE A 261 -11.07 26.08 -4.81
C ILE A 261 -12.30 25.87 -3.93
N SER A 262 -12.88 26.99 -3.48
CA SER A 262 -14.25 27.01 -2.99
C SER A 262 -15.14 26.70 -4.18
N PHE A 263 -15.57 25.44 -4.29
CA PHE A 263 -16.75 25.11 -5.08
C PHE A 263 -17.95 25.67 -4.32
N GLU A 264 -18.29 26.91 -4.62
CA GLU A 264 -19.62 27.45 -4.32
C GLU A 264 -20.57 26.80 -5.33
N PRO A 265 -21.59 26.05 -4.88
CA PRO A 265 -22.57 25.50 -5.80
C PRO A 265 -23.41 26.66 -6.31
N GLU A 266 -23.29 26.98 -7.59
CA GLU A 266 -24.18 27.91 -8.27
C GLU A 266 -25.60 27.33 -8.23
N ILE A 267 -26.42 27.89 -7.35
CA ILE A 267 -27.83 27.57 -7.22
C ILE A 267 -28.52 28.13 -8.47
N ALA A 268 -28.69 27.28 -9.48
CA ALA A 268 -29.55 27.59 -10.61
C ALA A 268 -31.01 27.57 -10.14
N GLY A 269 -31.59 28.76 -10.01
CA GLY A 269 -33.01 28.94 -9.78
C GLY A 269 -33.40 30.41 -9.76
N LYS A 270 -33.81 30.95 -10.91
CA LYS A 270 -35.17 31.46 -11.12
C LYS A 270 -35.37 32.17 -12.46
N ASP A 271 -36.50 31.82 -13.06
CA ASP A 271 -37.49 32.69 -13.72
C ASP A 271 -37.04 33.52 -14.92
N ASP A 272 -37.36 33.02 -16.12
CA ASP A 272 -37.72 33.88 -17.26
C ASP A 272 -38.99 33.34 -17.93
N ASN A 273 -40.13 33.78 -17.37
CA ASN A 273 -41.42 33.82 -18.07
C ASN A 273 -41.48 35.12 -18.87
N SER A 274 -41.09 35.11 -20.14
CA SER A 274 -41.60 36.05 -21.16
C SER A 274 -41.13 35.61 -22.55
N PHE A 275 -41.94 35.90 -23.57
CA PHE A 275 -41.73 35.68 -25.02
C PHE A 275 -42.23 34.36 -25.63
N PHE A 276 -43.54 34.25 -25.93
CA PHE A 276 -44.12 34.68 -27.24
C PHE A 276 -45.59 34.22 -27.38
N SER A 277 -46.42 35.17 -27.81
CA SER A 277 -47.86 35.11 -28.05
C SER A 277 -48.25 34.28 -29.29
N PRO A 278 -49.52 33.83 -29.42
CA PRO A 278 -50.00 33.07 -30.58
C PRO A 278 -50.10 33.92 -31.86
N PRO A 279 -50.02 33.31 -33.06
CA PRO A 279 -50.07 34.03 -34.33
C PRO A 279 -51.48 34.55 -34.64
N SER A 280 -51.54 35.80 -35.09
CA SER A 280 -52.72 36.44 -35.67
C SER A 280 -53.02 35.89 -37.06
N ASN A 281 -54.29 35.54 -37.28
CA ASN A 281 -54.88 35.06 -38.51
C ASN A 281 -54.94 36.17 -39.58
N PRO A 282 -54.48 35.97 -40.84
CA PRO A 282 -54.81 36.85 -41.94
C PRO A 282 -56.10 36.36 -42.62
N GLU A 283 -57.06 37.27 -42.71
CA GLU A 283 -58.23 37.16 -43.57
C GLU A 283 -57.85 37.19 -45.07
N ASN A 284 -58.65 36.46 -45.85
CA ASN A 284 -59.11 36.77 -47.21
C ASN A 284 -58.08 37.00 -48.32
N GLU A 285 -57.96 36.00 -49.20
CA GLU A 285 -57.95 36.20 -50.66
C GLU A 285 -58.40 34.91 -51.38
N TYR A 286 -59.56 35.01 -52.05
CA TYR A 286 -60.22 34.11 -53.03
C TYR A 286 -60.88 32.79 -52.57
#